data_AF-A0A101IB65-F1
#
_entry.id   AF-A0A101IB65-F1
#
_cell.length_a   1.000
_cell.length_b   1.000
_cell.length_c   1.000
_cell.angle_alpha   90.00
_cell.angle_beta   90.00
_cell.angle_gamma   90.00
#
_symmetry.space_group_name_H-M   'P 1'
#
loop_
_entity.id
_entity.type
_entity.pdbx_description
1 polymer ?
#
loop_
_entity_poly.entity_id
_entity_poly.type
_entity_poly.pdbx_seq_one_letter_code
_entity_poly.pdbx_strand_id
1 'polypeptide(L)'
;MKKLLVLLVLVMAFVSFAEVKNPDTFIYLGIADPETLDPHYAYDTASSNVLFNVYENLIMYEGDSLESFAPMLSTEVPTYENGLIRDGGRTFVFPIREGVKFHSGNTLTPADVEYSFERALLFDRSGGPIKMLIEAFTGAEFSSLQAWFEAYSGIPYSEAVGPDRNPTSPEARDLLIGFYNEVIDPIVEVEGNNVIFTLAEPYGPFMWLLAHYGTWSSILDSQYSIANGAWDGNPDGWWKWHDISAEESPLHTAVSGTGPYKLVEWDRAEQKT
;
A
#
# COMPACT_ATOMS: atom_id res chain seq x y z
N MET A 1 -68.75 -2.01 -15.33
CA MET A 1 -67.78 -1.84 -14.23
C MET A 1 -66.72 -2.94 -14.19
N LYS A 2 -67.06 -4.24 -14.17
CA LYS A 2 -66.06 -5.33 -14.17
C LYS A 2 -65.08 -5.35 -15.37
N LYS A 3 -65.54 -5.04 -16.59
CA LYS A 3 -64.67 -4.96 -17.80
C LYS A 3 -63.73 -3.75 -17.80
N LEU A 4 -64.10 -2.66 -17.11
CA LEU A 4 -63.27 -1.45 -16.99
C LEU A 4 -62.17 -1.64 -15.93
N LEU A 5 -62.47 -2.41 -14.87
CA LEU A 5 -61.51 -2.78 -13.82
C LEU A 5 -60.42 -3.74 -14.34
N VAL A 6 -60.78 -4.70 -15.22
CA VAL A 6 -59.82 -5.63 -15.83
C VAL A 6 -58.88 -4.92 -16.81
N LEU A 7 -59.36 -3.91 -17.53
CA LEU A 7 -58.51 -3.09 -18.41
C LEU A 7 -57.53 -2.21 -17.61
N LEU A 8 -57.96 -1.68 -16.45
CA LEU A 8 -57.10 -0.88 -15.57
C LEU A 8 -55.99 -1.73 -14.93
N VAL A 9 -56.29 -2.99 -14.57
CA VAL A 9 -55.30 -3.94 -14.02
C VAL A 9 -54.31 -4.41 -15.08
N LEU A 10 -54.73 -4.56 -16.34
CA LEU A 10 -53.82 -4.89 -17.46
C LEU A 10 -52.90 -3.73 -17.87
N VAL A 11 -53.35 -2.48 -17.75
CA VAL A 11 -52.52 -1.29 -18.00
C VAL A 11 -51.54 -1.04 -16.86
N MET A 12 -51.89 -1.39 -15.61
CA MET A 12 -50.95 -1.35 -14.47
C MET A 12 -49.93 -2.49 -14.45
N ALA A 13 -50.10 -3.55 -15.26
CA ALA A 13 -49.11 -4.62 -15.40
C ALA A 13 -47.96 -4.25 -16.37
N PHE A 14 -48.09 -3.17 -17.13
CA PHE A 14 -46.98 -2.50 -17.78
C PHE A 14 -46.35 -1.47 -16.83
N VAL A 15 -45.94 -1.93 -15.64
CA VAL A 15 -44.79 -1.27 -15.01
C VAL A 15 -43.63 -1.63 -15.92
N SER A 16 -43.34 -0.75 -16.87
CA SER A 16 -42.07 -0.79 -17.59
C SER A 16 -41.01 -0.76 -16.50
N PHE A 17 -40.42 -1.90 -16.18
CA PHE A 17 -39.11 -1.89 -15.53
C PHE A 17 -38.25 -1.06 -16.46
N ALA A 18 -37.93 0.16 -16.04
CA ALA A 18 -37.01 0.98 -16.79
C ALA A 18 -35.72 0.15 -16.88
N GLU A 19 -35.40 -0.30 -18.09
CA GLU A 19 -34.19 -1.05 -18.34
C GLU A 19 -33.02 -0.19 -17.87
N VAL A 20 -32.30 -0.64 -16.84
CA VAL A 20 -31.14 0.06 -16.33
C VAL A 20 -30.11 0.01 -17.45
N LYS A 21 -29.80 1.17 -18.04
CA LYS A 21 -28.74 1.25 -19.04
C LYS A 21 -27.42 0.93 -18.37
N ASN A 22 -26.71 -0.06 -18.91
CA ASN A 22 -25.45 -0.58 -18.37
C ASN A 22 -25.59 -1.06 -16.92
N PRO A 23 -26.38 -2.11 -16.65
CA PRO A 23 -26.64 -2.58 -15.28
C PRO A 23 -25.36 -3.07 -14.57
N ASP A 24 -24.33 -3.41 -15.34
CA ASP A 24 -23.02 -3.86 -14.86
C ASP A 24 -21.99 -2.71 -14.78
N THR A 25 -22.43 -1.45 -14.94
CA THR A 25 -21.55 -0.28 -14.91
C THR A 25 -21.98 0.66 -13.79
N PHE A 26 -21.06 0.92 -12.88
CA PHE A 26 -21.17 1.98 -11.91
C PHE A 26 -20.36 3.19 -12.39
N ILE A 27 -21.02 4.36 -12.52
CA ILE A 27 -20.36 5.61 -12.87
C ILE A 27 -20.25 6.46 -11.60
N TYR A 28 -19.01 6.72 -11.20
CA TYR A 28 -18.68 7.60 -10.09
C TYR A 28 -18.14 8.93 -10.61
N LEU A 29 -18.69 10.04 -10.14
CA LEU A 29 -18.16 11.37 -10.40
C LEU A 29 -17.25 11.76 -9.22
N GLY A 30 -15.94 11.76 -9.47
CA GLY A 30 -14.94 12.21 -8.50
C GLY A 30 -14.92 13.73 -8.35
N ILE A 31 -14.28 14.19 -7.28
CA ILE A 31 -14.07 15.62 -7.00
C ILE A 31 -12.84 16.20 -7.72
N ALA A 32 -11.92 15.32 -8.13
CA ALA A 32 -10.67 15.61 -8.83
C ALA A 32 -10.16 14.32 -9.51
N ASP A 33 -9.16 14.46 -10.37
CA ASP A 33 -8.44 13.32 -10.94
C ASP A 33 -7.38 12.80 -9.97
N PRO A 34 -7.01 11.49 -10.03
CA PRO A 34 -5.87 10.96 -9.30
C PRO A 34 -4.59 11.76 -9.59
N GLU A 35 -3.76 11.98 -8.57
CA GLU A 35 -2.41 12.51 -8.74
C GLU A 35 -1.48 11.41 -9.25
N THR A 36 -1.60 10.20 -8.69
CA THR A 36 -0.71 9.08 -8.98
C THR A 36 -1.41 7.76 -8.78
N LEU A 37 -0.85 6.71 -9.36
CA LEU A 37 -1.26 5.33 -9.10
C LEU A 37 -0.25 4.55 -8.23
N ASP A 38 0.78 5.22 -7.70
CA ASP A 38 1.70 4.62 -6.74
C ASP A 38 1.13 4.72 -5.31
N PRO A 39 0.81 3.59 -4.65
CA PRO A 39 0.20 3.63 -3.32
C PRO A 39 1.14 4.16 -2.24
N HIS A 40 2.46 4.11 -2.42
CA HIS A 40 3.42 4.65 -1.44
C HIS A 40 3.67 6.15 -1.62
N TYR A 41 3.22 6.73 -2.75
CA TYR A 41 3.22 8.18 -2.96
C TYR A 41 1.86 8.81 -2.59
N ALA A 42 0.76 8.17 -2.98
CA ALA A 42 -0.59 8.72 -2.91
C ALA A 42 -0.99 9.14 -1.48
N TYR A 43 -1.34 10.42 -1.30
CA TYR A 43 -1.85 10.96 -0.04
C TYR A 43 -3.01 11.95 -0.24
N ASP A 44 -3.77 11.72 -1.30
CA ASP A 44 -4.97 12.47 -1.65
C ASP A 44 -6.17 11.50 -1.84
N THR A 45 -7.38 12.04 -1.75
CA THR A 45 -8.61 11.24 -1.85
C THR A 45 -8.87 10.70 -3.26
N ALA A 46 -8.49 11.43 -4.31
CA ALA A 46 -8.79 11.03 -5.69
C ALA A 46 -7.98 9.81 -6.11
N SER A 47 -6.68 9.80 -5.81
CA SER A 47 -5.81 8.62 -6.00
C SER A 47 -6.28 7.46 -5.13
N SER A 48 -6.55 7.71 -3.85
CA SER A 48 -6.98 6.68 -2.89
C SER A 48 -8.25 5.95 -3.35
N ASN A 49 -9.24 6.67 -3.90
CA ASN A 49 -10.47 6.05 -4.40
C ASN A 49 -10.22 4.99 -5.50
N VAL A 50 -9.21 5.20 -6.34
CA VAL A 50 -8.80 4.20 -7.35
C VAL A 50 -8.03 3.09 -6.67
N LEU A 51 -7.04 3.43 -5.85
CA LEU A 51 -6.10 2.48 -5.27
C LEU A 51 -6.76 1.47 -4.32
N PHE A 52 -7.77 1.88 -3.54
CA PHE A 52 -8.51 0.99 -2.65
C PHE A 52 -9.26 -0.13 -3.39
N ASN A 53 -9.52 0.04 -4.68
CA ASN A 53 -10.16 -0.98 -5.50
C ASN A 53 -9.13 -1.91 -6.19
N VAL A 54 -7.89 -1.44 -6.34
CA VAL A 54 -6.82 -2.11 -7.08
C VAL A 54 -5.90 -2.90 -6.15
N TYR A 55 -5.54 -2.33 -5.00
CA TYR A 55 -4.62 -2.91 -4.03
C TYR A 55 -5.35 -3.41 -2.79
N GLU A 56 -4.78 -4.42 -2.15
CA GLU A 56 -5.26 -4.97 -0.88
C GLU A 56 -4.14 -4.92 0.16
N ASN A 57 -4.52 -5.01 1.43
CA ASN A 57 -3.64 -4.98 2.59
C ASN A 57 -3.67 -6.35 3.29
N LEU A 58 -2.90 -6.52 4.36
CA LEU A 58 -2.88 -7.79 5.10
C LEU A 58 -4.21 -8.06 5.81
N ILE A 59 -4.85 -7.03 6.35
CA ILE A 59 -6.11 -7.11 7.08
C ILE A 59 -7.05 -5.99 6.64
N MET A 60 -8.31 -6.07 7.06
CA MET A 60 -9.33 -5.06 6.82
C MET A 60 -10.18 -4.84 8.07
N TYR A 61 -10.94 -3.76 8.13
CA TYR A 61 -11.95 -3.58 9.18
C TYR A 61 -13.06 -4.63 9.06
N GLU A 62 -13.53 -5.13 10.20
CA GLU A 62 -14.67 -6.05 10.24
C GLU A 62 -15.98 -5.26 10.16
N GLY A 63 -16.57 -5.21 8.97
CA GLY A 63 -17.82 -4.50 8.74
C GLY A 63 -17.65 -2.98 8.94
N ASP A 64 -18.46 -2.41 9.83
CA ASP A 64 -18.41 -1.00 10.24
C ASP A 64 -17.63 -0.77 11.55
N SER A 65 -16.97 -1.82 12.08
CA SER A 65 -16.19 -1.73 13.32
C SER A 65 -14.95 -0.86 13.12
N LEU A 66 -14.67 -0.02 14.12
CA LEU A 66 -13.43 0.76 14.21
C LEU A 66 -12.36 0.07 15.07
N GLU A 67 -12.70 -1.05 15.71
CA GLU A 67 -11.86 -1.72 16.72
C GLU A 67 -11.58 -3.19 16.37
N SER A 68 -12.25 -3.73 15.35
CA SER A 68 -12.19 -5.14 14.97
C SER A 68 -11.71 -5.28 13.54
N PHE A 69 -10.86 -6.28 13.31
CA PHE A 69 -10.27 -6.55 12.01
C PHE A 69 -10.65 -7.95 11.53
N ALA A 70 -10.71 -8.11 10.22
CA ALA A 70 -10.84 -9.39 9.53
C ALA A 70 -9.60 -9.64 8.64
N PRO A 71 -9.24 -10.91 8.36
CA PRO A 71 -8.16 -11.23 7.45
C PRO A 71 -8.48 -10.77 6.01
N MET A 72 -7.48 -10.23 5.32
CA MET A 72 -7.56 -9.85 3.90
C MET A 72 -6.53 -10.68 3.10
N LEU A 73 -5.32 -10.17 2.88
CA LEU A 73 -4.22 -10.97 2.31
C LEU A 73 -3.55 -11.91 3.31
N SER A 74 -3.77 -11.72 4.62
CA SER A 74 -3.46 -12.74 5.62
C SER A 74 -4.59 -13.77 5.74
N THR A 75 -4.28 -14.93 6.33
CA THR A 75 -5.30 -15.93 6.71
C THR A 75 -5.84 -15.70 8.12
N GLU A 76 -5.09 -14.99 8.96
CA GLU A 76 -5.45 -14.66 10.35
C GLU A 76 -5.12 -13.21 10.69
N VAL A 77 -5.89 -12.63 11.60
CA VAL A 77 -5.53 -11.36 12.25
C VAL A 77 -4.64 -11.69 13.45
N PRO A 78 -3.45 -11.08 13.57
CA PRO A 78 -2.62 -11.29 14.75
C PRO A 78 -3.30 -10.85 16.04
N THR A 79 -3.30 -11.73 17.05
CA THR A 79 -3.69 -11.40 18.41
C THR A 79 -2.73 -12.03 19.43
N TYR A 80 -2.87 -11.68 20.71
CA TYR A 80 -2.12 -12.36 21.76
C TYR A 80 -2.62 -13.80 21.97
N GLU A 81 -3.92 -14.03 21.80
CA GLU A 81 -4.59 -15.32 22.02
C GLU A 81 -4.16 -16.39 21.02
N ASN A 82 -3.95 -16.03 19.74
CA ASN A 82 -3.41 -16.95 18.74
C ASN A 82 -1.87 -16.97 18.69
N GLY A 83 -1.20 -16.20 19.56
CA GLY A 83 0.26 -16.19 19.67
C GLY A 83 0.99 -15.56 18.48
N LEU A 84 0.26 -14.82 17.65
CA LEU A 84 0.82 -14.07 16.51
C LEU A 84 1.26 -12.66 16.91
N ILE A 85 0.86 -12.16 18.08
CA ILE A 85 1.49 -11.02 18.75
C ILE A 85 2.40 -11.54 19.87
N ARG A 86 3.68 -11.15 19.83
CA ARG A 86 4.71 -11.62 20.78
C ARG A 86 5.53 -10.45 21.33
N ASP A 87 6.46 -10.77 22.23
CA ASP A 87 7.48 -9.85 22.75
C ASP A 87 6.95 -8.54 23.34
N GLY A 88 5.78 -8.63 24.00
CA GLY A 88 5.10 -7.49 24.60
C GLY A 88 4.39 -6.57 23.61
N GLY A 89 4.07 -7.06 22.42
CA GLY A 89 3.41 -6.26 21.37
C GLY A 89 4.38 -5.62 20.38
N ARG A 90 5.61 -6.15 20.30
CA ARG A 90 6.64 -5.68 19.35
C ARG A 90 6.76 -6.56 18.13
N THR A 91 6.32 -7.82 18.21
CA THR A 91 6.44 -8.77 17.11
C THR A 91 5.05 -9.18 16.64
N PHE A 92 4.75 -8.98 15.36
CA PHE A 92 3.48 -9.36 14.73
C PHE A 92 3.73 -10.33 13.59
N VAL A 93 3.08 -11.48 13.60
CA VAL A 93 3.26 -12.53 12.60
C VAL A 93 2.01 -12.67 11.76
N PHE A 94 2.10 -12.43 10.45
CA PHE A 94 1.00 -12.57 9.50
C PHE A 94 1.21 -13.80 8.61
N PRO A 95 0.38 -14.84 8.74
CA PRO A 95 0.36 -15.94 7.78
C PRO A 95 -0.30 -15.48 6.48
N ILE A 96 0.39 -15.63 5.35
CA ILE A 96 -0.05 -15.06 4.06
C ILE A 96 -0.94 -16.04 3.31
N ARG A 97 -1.99 -15.53 2.67
CA ARG A 97 -2.95 -16.34 1.90
C ARG A 97 -2.29 -16.89 0.63
N GLU A 98 -2.35 -18.20 0.45
CA GLU A 98 -1.82 -18.87 -0.74
C GLU A 98 -2.75 -18.76 -1.95
N GLY A 99 -2.18 -18.84 -3.16
CA GLY A 99 -2.93 -18.90 -4.42
C GLY A 99 -3.54 -17.58 -4.89
N VAL A 100 -3.33 -16.48 -4.15
CA VAL A 100 -3.73 -15.14 -4.56
C VAL A 100 -2.93 -14.71 -5.80
N LYS A 101 -3.60 -14.07 -6.76
CA LYS A 101 -3.01 -13.59 -8.01
C LYS A 101 -3.05 -12.07 -8.07
N PHE A 102 -1.91 -11.49 -8.43
CA PHE A 102 -1.87 -10.11 -8.85
C PHE A 102 -2.53 -9.94 -10.23
N HIS A 103 -2.93 -8.73 -10.58
CA HIS A 103 -3.51 -8.38 -11.89
C HIS A 103 -2.55 -8.60 -13.06
N SER A 104 -1.25 -8.71 -12.80
CA SER A 104 -0.21 -9.13 -13.74
C SER A 104 -0.27 -10.64 -14.09
N GLY A 105 -0.86 -11.46 -13.21
CA GLY A 105 -0.84 -12.92 -13.27
C GLY A 105 0.17 -13.59 -12.33
N ASN A 106 1.09 -12.81 -11.72
CA ASN A 106 2.02 -13.31 -10.71
C ASN A 106 1.28 -13.82 -9.47
N THR A 107 1.89 -14.74 -8.74
CA THR A 107 1.32 -15.24 -7.47
C THR A 107 1.87 -14.43 -6.33
N LEU A 108 1.01 -14.01 -5.40
CA LEU A 108 1.43 -13.39 -4.15
C LEU A 108 2.29 -14.36 -3.33
N THR A 109 3.39 -13.85 -2.81
CA THR A 109 4.28 -14.53 -1.87
C THR A 109 4.55 -13.64 -0.65
N PRO A 110 5.01 -14.20 0.48
CA PRO A 110 5.47 -13.39 1.61
C PRO A 110 6.54 -12.35 1.25
N ALA A 111 7.42 -12.66 0.29
CA ALA A 111 8.47 -11.73 -0.17
C ALA A 111 7.92 -10.48 -0.85
N ASP A 112 6.71 -10.55 -1.43
CA ASP A 112 6.03 -9.36 -1.98
C ASP A 112 5.59 -8.41 -0.86
N VAL A 113 5.22 -8.95 0.31
CA VAL A 113 4.87 -8.15 1.49
C VAL A 113 6.11 -7.45 2.04
N GLU A 114 7.18 -8.21 2.28
CA GLU A 114 8.50 -7.69 2.69
C GLU A 114 8.96 -6.55 1.78
N TYR A 115 9.05 -6.82 0.46
CA TYR A 115 9.38 -5.82 -0.55
C TYR A 115 8.50 -4.57 -0.49
N SER A 116 7.19 -4.74 -0.26
CA SER A 116 6.25 -3.60 -0.21
C SER A 116 6.55 -2.67 0.95
N PHE A 117 6.76 -3.21 2.15
CA PHE A 117 7.06 -2.41 3.33
C PHE A 117 8.46 -1.79 3.28
N GLU A 118 9.46 -2.53 2.84
CA GLU A 118 10.81 -1.98 2.65
C GLU A 118 10.81 -0.86 1.61
N ARG A 119 10.19 -1.09 0.45
CA ARG A 119 10.03 -0.06 -0.58
C ARG A 119 9.33 1.16 0.00
N ALA A 120 8.23 0.97 0.74
CA ALA A 120 7.48 2.06 1.35
C ALA A 120 8.40 2.92 2.22
N LEU A 121 9.15 2.31 3.14
CA LEU A 121 10.07 3.01 4.05
C LEU A 121 11.19 3.75 3.28
N LEU A 122 11.80 3.12 2.30
CA LEU A 122 12.89 3.72 1.50
C LEU A 122 12.39 4.85 0.59
N PHE A 123 11.13 4.78 0.15
CA PHE A 123 10.52 5.75 -0.75
C PHE A 123 10.24 7.10 -0.07
N ASP A 124 9.93 7.08 1.24
CA ASP A 124 9.51 8.20 2.10
C ASP A 124 9.65 9.59 1.46
N ARG A 125 8.59 10.09 0.84
CA ARG A 125 8.58 11.44 0.26
C ARG A 125 8.17 12.48 1.29
N SER A 126 8.65 13.70 1.11
CA SER A 126 8.25 14.84 1.90
C SER A 126 6.72 15.06 1.84
N GLY A 127 6.10 15.13 3.02
CA GLY A 127 4.65 15.28 3.16
C GLY A 127 3.82 14.06 2.72
N GLY A 128 4.46 12.90 2.49
CA GLY A 128 3.80 11.66 2.11
C GLY A 128 3.22 10.87 3.29
N PRO A 129 2.61 9.71 3.01
CA PRO A 129 1.96 8.90 4.03
C PRO A 129 2.95 8.03 4.83
N ILE A 130 4.14 7.79 4.30
CA ILE A 130 5.11 6.80 4.82
C ILE A 130 5.59 7.13 6.24
N LYS A 131 5.60 8.40 6.64
CA LYS A 131 5.88 8.80 8.02
C LYS A 131 5.12 8.00 9.07
N MET A 132 3.89 7.54 8.77
CA MET A 132 3.07 6.76 9.71
C MET A 132 3.67 5.37 9.96
N LEU A 133 4.24 4.75 8.93
CA LEU A 133 4.95 3.48 9.06
C LEU A 133 6.28 3.68 9.79
N ILE A 134 7.04 4.73 9.44
CA ILE A 134 8.28 5.06 10.13
C ILE A 134 8.02 5.26 11.63
N GLU A 135 7.05 6.10 12.00
CA GLU A 135 6.65 6.30 13.39
C GLU A 135 6.25 4.98 14.06
N ALA A 136 5.55 4.08 13.36
CA ALA A 136 5.17 2.79 13.94
C ALA A 136 6.38 1.88 14.23
N PHE A 137 7.30 1.76 13.27
CA PHE A 137 8.48 0.90 13.41
C PHE A 137 9.50 1.45 14.40
N THR A 138 9.57 2.77 14.54
CA THR A 138 10.53 3.44 15.42
C THR A 138 9.93 3.84 16.78
N GLY A 139 8.70 3.43 17.09
CA GLY A 139 8.04 3.84 18.35
C GLY A 139 7.84 5.35 18.49
N ALA A 140 7.59 6.05 17.39
CA ALA A 140 7.47 7.50 17.23
C ALA A 140 8.75 8.30 17.54
N GLU A 141 9.92 7.65 17.59
CA GLU A 141 11.21 8.35 17.70
C GLU A 141 11.52 9.18 16.44
N PHE A 142 11.25 8.63 15.26
CA PHE A 142 11.46 9.29 13.97
C PHE A 142 10.16 9.41 13.18
N SER A 143 10.07 10.44 12.35
CA SER A 143 8.94 10.69 11.44
C SER A 143 9.36 10.89 9.98
N SER A 144 10.62 10.61 9.67
CA SER A 144 11.17 10.60 8.31
C SER A 144 12.37 9.67 8.22
N LEU A 145 12.63 9.15 7.02
CA LEU A 145 13.75 8.27 6.73
C LEU A 145 15.08 9.00 6.95
N GLN A 146 15.13 10.28 6.61
CA GLN A 146 16.35 11.09 6.74
C GLN A 146 16.76 11.25 8.20
N ALA A 147 15.82 11.53 9.11
CA ALA A 147 16.10 11.63 10.54
C ALA A 147 16.53 10.28 11.13
N TRP A 148 15.90 9.19 10.68
CA TRP A 148 16.26 7.85 11.12
C TRP A 148 17.66 7.43 10.64
N PHE A 149 17.99 7.73 9.38
CA PHE A 149 19.32 7.53 8.82
C PHE A 149 20.38 8.36 9.56
N GLU A 150 20.08 9.62 9.91
CA GLU A 150 21.01 10.47 10.65
C GLU A 150 21.30 9.89 12.05
N ALA A 151 20.28 9.37 12.74
CA ALA A 151 20.47 8.70 14.02
C ALA A 151 21.32 7.42 13.91
N TYR A 152 21.17 6.66 12.83
CA TYR A 152 21.98 5.46 12.56
C TYR A 152 23.43 5.80 12.20
N SER A 153 23.62 6.71 11.25
CA SER A 153 24.92 6.99 10.62
C SER A 153 25.75 8.04 11.36
N GLY A 154 25.12 8.87 12.19
CA GLY A 154 25.74 10.01 12.84
C GLY A 154 26.01 11.22 11.93
N ILE A 155 25.55 11.18 10.67
CA ILE A 155 25.66 12.29 9.71
C ILE A 155 24.30 12.63 9.09
N PRO A 156 24.03 13.90 8.74
CA PRO A 156 22.81 14.25 8.03
C PRO A 156 22.68 13.50 6.70
N TYR A 157 21.46 13.12 6.32
CA TYR A 157 21.22 12.43 5.03
C TYR A 157 21.76 13.21 3.83
N SER A 158 21.69 14.55 3.86
CA SER A 158 22.24 15.42 2.82
C SER A 158 23.77 15.40 2.71
N GLU A 159 24.49 14.92 3.72
CA GLU A 159 25.93 14.67 3.63
C GLU A 159 26.24 13.31 3.01
N ALA A 160 25.34 12.34 3.15
CA ALA A 160 25.48 11.02 2.55
C ALA A 160 25.06 10.99 1.07
N VAL A 161 23.97 11.69 0.71
CA VAL A 161 23.40 11.72 -0.64
C VAL A 161 23.41 13.15 -1.19
N GLY A 162 24.09 13.32 -2.34
CA GLY A 162 24.21 14.61 -3.01
C GLY A 162 22.93 15.02 -3.75
N PRO A 163 22.88 16.27 -4.28
CA PRO A 163 21.73 16.77 -5.04
C PRO A 163 21.38 15.98 -6.31
N ASP A 164 22.30 15.14 -6.80
CA ASP A 164 22.12 14.25 -7.94
C ASP A 164 21.54 12.87 -7.54
N ARG A 165 21.14 12.69 -6.27
CA ARG A 165 20.69 11.43 -5.67
C ARG A 165 21.72 10.31 -5.80
N ASN A 166 23.01 10.64 -5.77
CA ASN A 166 24.09 9.66 -5.64
C ASN A 166 24.83 9.85 -4.31
N PRO A 167 25.49 8.79 -3.79
CA PRO A 167 26.29 8.90 -2.60
C PRO A 167 27.46 9.87 -2.83
N THR A 168 27.75 10.69 -1.83
CA THR A 168 28.82 11.70 -1.91
C THR A 168 30.23 11.09 -1.86
N SER A 169 30.36 9.88 -1.29
CA SER A 169 31.61 9.12 -1.22
C SER A 169 31.34 7.59 -1.13
N PRO A 170 32.38 6.74 -1.32
CA PRO A 170 32.27 5.30 -1.04
C PRO A 170 31.84 5.00 0.40
N GLU A 171 32.33 5.76 1.38
CA GLU A 171 31.96 5.59 2.79
C GLU A 171 30.49 5.94 3.04
N ALA A 172 29.99 7.02 2.41
CA ALA A 172 28.57 7.35 2.45
C ALA A 172 27.71 6.26 1.81
N ARG A 173 28.18 5.68 0.70
CA ARG A 173 27.51 4.53 0.06
C ARG A 173 27.44 3.32 0.98
N ASP A 174 28.53 3.01 1.68
CA ASP A 174 28.58 1.89 2.62
C ASP A 174 27.66 2.13 3.83
N LEU A 175 27.53 3.36 4.31
CA LEU A 175 26.57 3.73 5.35
C LEU A 175 25.12 3.55 4.89
N LEU A 176 24.79 3.93 3.65
CA LEU A 176 23.43 3.76 3.10
C LEU A 176 23.07 2.28 2.91
N ILE A 177 24.02 1.47 2.44
CA ILE A 177 23.89 0.01 2.34
C ILE A 177 23.74 -0.61 3.75
N GLY A 178 24.55 -0.16 4.71
CA GLY A 178 24.47 -0.59 6.10
C GLY A 178 23.13 -0.27 6.74
N PHE A 179 22.62 0.95 6.52
CA PHE A 179 21.30 1.36 7.01
C PHE A 179 20.19 0.45 6.48
N TYR A 180 20.22 0.07 5.20
CA TYR A 180 19.27 -0.91 4.69
C TYR A 180 19.38 -2.25 5.45
N ASN A 181 20.56 -2.86 5.46
CA ASN A 181 20.73 -4.23 5.95
C ASN A 181 20.56 -4.35 7.47
N GLU A 182 20.93 -3.32 8.22
CA GLU A 182 20.95 -3.36 9.69
C GLU A 182 19.70 -2.73 10.32
N VAL A 183 18.95 -1.92 9.56
CA VAL A 183 17.79 -1.19 10.07
C VAL A 183 16.51 -1.50 9.30
N ILE A 184 16.50 -1.45 7.97
CA ILE A 184 15.26 -1.59 7.19
C ILE A 184 14.86 -3.06 7.00
N ASP A 185 15.80 -3.89 6.52
CA ASP A 185 15.60 -5.31 6.22
C ASP A 185 15.13 -6.13 7.46
N PRO A 186 15.70 -5.94 8.67
CA PRO A 186 15.29 -6.74 9.83
C PRO A 186 13.91 -6.39 10.42
N ILE A 187 13.21 -5.38 9.90
CA ILE A 187 11.92 -4.94 10.43
C ILE A 187 10.77 -5.76 9.86
N VAL A 188 10.93 -6.31 8.66
CA VAL A 188 9.93 -7.13 8.00
C VAL A 188 10.64 -8.36 7.43
N GLU A 189 10.48 -9.51 8.07
CA GLU A 189 11.19 -10.72 7.67
C GLU A 189 10.23 -11.82 7.21
N VAL A 190 10.63 -12.61 6.23
CA VAL A 190 9.89 -13.80 5.78
C VAL A 190 10.34 -15.06 6.50
N GLU A 191 9.40 -15.73 7.18
CA GLU A 191 9.59 -17.07 7.76
C GLU A 191 8.60 -18.08 7.16
N GLY A 192 9.03 -18.80 6.13
CA GLY A 192 8.20 -19.78 5.45
C GLY A 192 7.06 -19.10 4.69
N ASN A 193 5.82 -19.28 5.14
CA ASN A 193 4.65 -18.59 4.58
C ASN A 193 4.13 -17.45 5.49
N ASN A 194 4.93 -17.04 6.48
CA ASN A 194 4.62 -15.94 7.36
C ASN A 194 5.49 -14.73 7.04
N VAL A 195 4.96 -13.55 7.33
CA VAL A 195 5.70 -12.29 7.39
C VAL A 195 5.71 -11.83 8.84
N ILE A 196 6.89 -11.48 9.34
CA ILE A 196 7.12 -11.05 10.71
C ILE A 196 7.46 -9.58 10.70
N PHE A 197 6.68 -8.77 11.40
CA PHE A 197 6.99 -7.37 11.65
C PHE A 197 7.58 -7.21 13.05
N THR A 198 8.69 -6.48 13.15
CA THR A 198 9.35 -6.17 14.42
C THR A 198 9.40 -4.67 14.63
N LEU A 199 8.71 -4.21 15.68
CA LEU A 199 8.68 -2.81 16.11
C LEU A 199 9.75 -2.57 17.18
N ALA A 200 10.34 -1.37 17.19
CA ALA A 200 11.25 -0.96 18.26
C ALA A 200 10.58 -1.01 19.64
N GLU A 201 9.34 -0.52 19.73
CA GLU A 201 8.51 -0.47 20.92
C GLU A 201 7.04 -0.82 20.58
N PRO A 202 6.21 -1.23 21.55
CA PRO A 202 4.79 -1.48 21.30
C PRO A 202 4.09 -0.22 20.78
N TYR A 203 3.49 -0.31 19.59
CA TYR A 203 2.85 0.83 18.93
C TYR A 203 1.34 0.57 18.77
N GLY A 204 0.53 1.23 19.61
CA GLY A 204 -0.92 1.02 19.66
C GLY A 204 -1.62 1.08 18.29
N PRO A 205 -1.37 2.10 17.47
CA PRO A 205 -2.02 2.23 16.16
C PRO A 205 -1.58 1.21 15.08
N PHE A 206 -0.62 0.32 15.33
CA PHE A 206 0.01 -0.49 14.28
C PHE A 206 -0.99 -1.28 13.45
N MET A 207 -1.94 -1.97 14.07
CA MET A 207 -2.95 -2.76 13.35
C MET A 207 -3.86 -1.90 12.46
N TRP A 208 -4.18 -0.66 12.88
CA TRP A 208 -4.97 0.27 12.08
C TRP A 208 -4.21 0.77 10.85
N LEU A 209 -2.88 0.89 10.94
CA LEU A 209 -2.04 1.27 9.80
C LEU A 209 -1.97 0.18 8.74
N LEU A 210 -2.14 -1.09 9.13
CA LEU A 210 -2.10 -2.25 8.23
C LEU A 210 -3.47 -2.62 7.66
N ALA A 211 -4.54 -2.01 8.17
CA ALA A 211 -5.88 -2.27 7.69
C ALA A 211 -6.12 -1.64 6.31
N HIS A 212 -6.99 -2.30 5.55
CA HIS A 212 -7.45 -1.81 4.26
C HIS A 212 -7.93 -0.35 4.34
N TYR A 213 -7.76 0.35 3.22
CA TYR A 213 -7.83 1.82 3.10
C TYR A 213 -6.58 2.60 3.54
N GLY A 214 -5.51 1.90 3.96
CA GLY A 214 -4.16 2.48 4.06
C GLY A 214 -3.38 2.25 2.76
N THR A 215 -3.21 3.27 1.91
CA THR A 215 -2.39 3.12 0.68
C THR A 215 -0.94 2.77 1.00
N TRP A 216 -0.39 3.34 2.08
CA TRP A 216 0.97 3.09 2.56
C TRP A 216 1.28 1.62 2.92
N SER A 217 0.27 0.81 3.23
CA SER A 217 0.43 -0.62 3.57
C SER A 217 -0.13 -1.56 2.50
N SER A 218 -0.33 -1.05 1.28
CA SER A 218 -0.76 -1.83 0.13
C SER A 218 0.32 -2.83 -0.29
N ILE A 219 -0.08 -4.06 -0.64
CA ILE A 219 0.87 -5.07 -1.09
C ILE A 219 1.06 -4.97 -2.60
N LEU A 220 2.31 -4.74 -3.00
CA LEU A 220 2.77 -4.62 -4.38
C LEU A 220 3.21 -5.97 -4.94
N ASP A 221 3.00 -6.16 -6.23
CA ASP A 221 3.67 -7.21 -7.00
C ASP A 221 5.13 -6.81 -7.21
N SER A 222 6.05 -7.41 -6.45
CA SER A 222 7.47 -7.05 -6.48
C SER A 222 8.06 -7.24 -7.88
N GLN A 223 7.78 -8.37 -8.53
CA GLN A 223 8.28 -8.70 -9.86
C GLN A 223 7.77 -7.72 -10.92
N TYR A 224 6.48 -7.38 -10.90
CA TYR A 224 5.91 -6.39 -11.81
C TYR A 224 6.47 -4.99 -11.54
N SER A 225 6.64 -4.62 -10.27
CA SER A 225 7.19 -3.32 -9.88
C SER A 225 8.61 -3.15 -10.41
N ILE A 226 9.46 -4.15 -10.17
CA ILE A 226 10.85 -4.20 -10.67
C ILE A 226 10.88 -4.17 -12.20
N ALA A 227 10.00 -4.93 -12.87
CA ALA A 227 9.94 -4.95 -14.34
C ALA A 227 9.53 -3.60 -14.95
N ASN A 228 8.76 -2.79 -14.23
CA ASN A 228 8.43 -1.41 -14.62
C ASN A 228 9.53 -0.40 -14.25
N GLY A 229 10.58 -0.85 -13.56
CA GLY A 229 11.74 -0.05 -13.21
C GLY A 229 11.71 0.52 -11.80
N ALA A 230 10.84 0.05 -10.90
CA ALA A 230 10.91 0.41 -9.48
C ALA A 230 12.19 -0.15 -8.82
N TRP A 231 12.38 0.16 -7.54
CA TRP A 231 13.46 -0.38 -6.72
C TRP A 231 13.60 -1.89 -6.90
N ASP A 232 14.82 -2.35 -7.10
CA ASP A 232 15.17 -3.70 -7.52
C ASP A 232 15.26 -4.72 -6.36
N GLY A 233 14.97 -4.28 -5.13
CA GLY A 233 15.08 -5.08 -3.92
C GLY A 233 16.51 -5.18 -3.38
N ASN A 234 17.49 -4.48 -3.98
CA ASN A 234 18.87 -4.54 -3.51
C ASN A 234 19.19 -3.42 -2.51
N PRO A 235 20.07 -3.68 -1.53
CA PRO A 235 20.53 -2.68 -0.56
C PRO A 235 21.35 -1.55 -1.20
N ASP A 236 21.97 -1.79 -2.36
CA ASP A 236 22.76 -0.78 -3.06
C ASP A 236 21.90 -0.03 -4.08
N GLY A 237 21.86 1.29 -3.96
CA GLY A 237 21.15 2.15 -4.91
C GLY A 237 19.73 2.54 -4.49
N TRP A 238 19.24 2.10 -3.32
CA TRP A 238 17.90 2.41 -2.86
C TRP A 238 17.63 3.92 -2.75
N TRP A 239 18.66 4.71 -2.42
CA TRP A 239 18.57 6.18 -2.24
C TRP A 239 18.11 6.94 -3.48
N LYS A 240 18.12 6.30 -4.66
CA LYS A 240 17.55 6.88 -5.89
C LYS A 240 16.02 6.99 -5.84
N TRP A 241 15.38 6.20 -4.98
CA TRP A 241 13.93 6.09 -4.84
C TRP A 241 13.36 6.89 -3.69
N HIS A 242 14.21 7.49 -2.86
CA HIS A 242 13.81 8.36 -1.77
C HIS A 242 13.40 9.74 -2.29
N ASP A 243 12.28 10.26 -1.78
CA ASP A 243 11.80 11.63 -2.01
C ASP A 243 11.70 12.04 -3.49
N ILE A 244 11.24 11.11 -4.33
CA ILE A 244 11.03 11.34 -5.77
C ILE A 244 9.66 11.96 -6.04
N SER A 245 9.52 12.66 -7.17
CA SER A 245 8.21 13.20 -7.57
C SER A 245 7.24 12.09 -8.02
N ALA A 246 5.95 12.41 -8.11
CA ALA A 246 4.94 11.47 -8.60
C ALA A 246 5.34 10.95 -9.99
N GLU A 247 5.73 11.84 -10.91
CA GLU A 247 6.07 11.53 -12.30
C GLU A 247 7.34 10.70 -12.44
N GLU A 248 8.25 10.80 -11.49
CA GLU A 248 9.47 10.00 -11.44
C GLU A 248 9.20 8.57 -10.96
N SER A 249 8.10 8.34 -10.25
CA SER A 249 7.75 6.99 -9.82
C SER A 249 7.39 6.10 -11.02
N PRO A 250 8.04 4.93 -11.15
CA PRO A 250 7.67 3.95 -12.17
C PRO A 250 6.23 3.42 -12.02
N LEU A 251 5.65 3.52 -10.82
CA LEU A 251 4.28 3.11 -10.53
C LEU A 251 3.27 4.25 -10.70
N HIS A 252 3.71 5.44 -11.13
CA HIS A 252 2.82 6.58 -11.37
C HIS A 252 1.65 6.24 -12.30
N THR A 253 1.93 5.49 -13.36
CA THR A 253 0.93 5.06 -14.36
C THR A 253 0.81 3.54 -14.47
N ALA A 254 1.57 2.77 -13.69
CA ALA A 254 1.63 1.32 -13.79
C ALA A 254 1.13 0.69 -12.49
N VAL A 255 0.08 -0.13 -12.58
CA VAL A 255 -0.53 -0.79 -11.43
C VAL A 255 -0.72 -2.27 -11.63
N SER A 256 -0.48 -3.02 -10.57
CA SER A 256 -0.80 -4.43 -10.45
C SER A 256 -1.01 -4.74 -8.98
N GLY A 257 -2.27 -4.81 -8.56
CA GLY A 257 -2.63 -5.22 -7.21
C GLY A 257 -3.37 -6.55 -7.21
N THR A 258 -3.96 -6.92 -6.08
CA THR A 258 -4.77 -8.15 -5.92
C THR A 258 -6.26 -7.85 -5.77
N GLY A 259 -6.63 -6.56 -5.74
CA GLY A 259 -7.97 -6.09 -5.44
C GLY A 259 -9.03 -6.52 -6.46
N PRO A 260 -10.31 -6.31 -6.13
CA PRO A 260 -11.43 -6.78 -6.94
C PRO A 260 -11.53 -6.11 -8.32
N TYR A 261 -10.89 -4.96 -8.53
CA TYR A 261 -10.92 -4.24 -9.80
C TYR A 261 -9.51 -4.02 -10.35
N LYS A 262 -9.38 -4.21 -11.67
CA LYS A 262 -8.17 -3.88 -12.42
C LYS A 262 -8.37 -2.56 -13.16
N LEU A 263 -7.38 -1.67 -13.08
CA LEU A 263 -7.37 -0.47 -13.92
C LEU A 263 -7.23 -0.86 -15.39
N VAL A 264 -8.16 -0.40 -16.22
CA VAL A 264 -8.15 -0.65 -17.68
C VAL A 264 -7.54 0.54 -18.42
N GLU A 265 -7.92 1.75 -18.04
CA GLU A 265 -7.52 2.98 -18.70
C GLU A 265 -7.52 4.13 -17.69
N TRP A 266 -6.56 5.04 -17.85
CA TRP A 266 -6.54 6.34 -17.19
C TRP A 266 -6.34 7.41 -18.26
N ASP A 267 -7.46 7.94 -18.77
CA ASP A 267 -7.45 9.01 -19.76
C ASP A 267 -7.21 10.36 -19.07
N ARG A 268 -6.13 11.02 -19.45
CA ARG A 268 -5.69 12.32 -18.92
C ARG A 268 -5.82 13.45 -19.94
N ALA A 269 -6.46 13.20 -21.10
CA ALA A 269 -6.53 14.18 -22.18
C ALA A 269 -7.27 15.47 -21.80
N GLU A 270 -8.19 15.40 -20.85
CA GLU A 270 -8.97 16.56 -20.36
C GLU A 270 -8.50 17.11 -19.00
N GLN A 271 -7.38 16.60 -18.46
CA GLN A 271 -6.80 17.15 -17.22
C GLN A 271 -6.42 18.62 -17.43
N LYS A 272 -7.12 19.51 -16.72
CA LYS A 272 -6.77 20.93 -16.69
C LYS A 272 -5.65 21.13 -15.68
N THR A 273 -4.48 21.53 -16.18
CA THR A 273 -3.34 22.03 -15.38
C THR A 273 -3.72 23.21 -14.51
#